data_AF-A0A9D2AH71-F1
#
_entry.id   AF-A0A9D2AH71-F1
#
_cell.length_a   1.000
_cell.length_b   1.000
_cell.length_c   1.000
_cell.angle_alpha   90.00
_cell.angle_beta   90.00
_cell.angle_gamma   90.00
#
_symmetry.space_group_name_H-M   'P 1'
#
loop_
_entity.id
_entity.type
_entity.pdbx_description
1 polymer ?
#
loop_
_entity_poly.entity_id
_entity_poly.type
_entity_poly.pdbx_seq_one_letter_code
_entity_poly.pdbx_strand_id
1 'polypeptide(L)' 'MSEPLTPSQLFLAIVLGGLVILLLVYIPVQVASKLRRMRRAARCLTCRICGYRFVRSDRQATCPNCRARNRA' A
#
# COMPACT_ATOMS: atom_id res chain seq x y z
N MET A 1 29.41 31.63 16.18
CA MET A 1 28.36 32.66 16.28
C MET A 1 27.04 32.02 15.91
N SER A 2 26.14 31.79 16.86
CA SER A 2 24.74 31.46 16.58
C SER A 2 23.99 32.79 16.48
N GLU A 3 23.61 33.18 15.26
CA GLU A 3 22.71 34.32 15.04
C GLU A 3 21.40 34.09 15.81
N PRO A 4 20.86 35.11 16.51
CA PRO A 4 19.58 34.96 17.17
C PRO A 4 18.50 34.76 16.10
N LEU A 5 17.82 33.61 16.14
CA LEU A 5 16.69 33.37 15.24
C LEU A 5 15.65 34.46 15.46
N THR A 6 15.32 35.17 14.38
CA THR A 6 14.23 36.15 14.40
C THR A 6 12.89 35.43 14.63
N PRO A 7 11.91 36.06 15.31
CA PRO A 7 10.65 35.41 15.67
C PRO A 7 9.86 34.89 14.45
N SER A 8 10.06 35.48 13.28
CA SER A 8 9.50 34.99 12.00
C SER A 8 10.11 33.66 11.55
N GLN A 9 11.42 33.44 11.77
CA GLN A 9 12.10 32.19 11.45
C GLN A 9 11.63 31.04 12.34
N LEU A 10 11.37 31.31 13.62
CA LEU A 10 10.79 30.33 14.54
C LEU A 10 9.38 29.92 14.11
N PHE A 11 8.54 30.89 13.73
CA PHE A 11 7.17 30.61 13.28
C PHE A 11 7.18 29.77 11.98
N LEU A 12 8.03 30.12 11.03
CA LEU A 12 8.21 29.36 9.80
C LEU A 12 8.67 27.92 10.09
N ALA A 13 9.64 27.75 10.99
CA ALA A 13 10.15 26.44 11.39
C ALA A 13 9.07 25.56 12.04
N ILE A 14 8.19 26.14 12.87
CA ILE A 14 7.07 25.42 13.48
C ILE A 14 6.06 24.97 12.43
N VAL A 15 5.70 25.86 11.49
CA VAL A 15 4.75 25.53 10.42
C VAL A 15 5.31 24.44 9.49
N LEU A 16 6.58 24.57 9.07
CA LEU A 16 7.27 23.55 8.27
C LEU A 16 7.39 22.22 9.02
N GLY A 17 7.78 22.27 10.30
CA GLY A 17 7.86 21.08 11.16
C GLY A 17 6.51 20.38 11.28
N GLY A 18 5.44 21.14 11.54
CA GLY A 18 4.07 20.62 11.59
C GLY A 18 3.61 20.01 10.28
N LEU A 19 3.91 20.65 9.14
CA LEU A 19 3.58 20.13 7.81
C LEU A 19 4.33 18.82 7.51
N VAL A 20 5.61 18.75 7.86
CA VAL A 20 6.42 17.53 7.68
C VAL A 20 5.89 16.39 8.54
N ILE A 21 5.54 16.66 9.80
CA ILE A 21 4.93 15.66 10.70
C ILE A 21 3.58 15.19 10.13
N LEU A 22 2.74 16.11 9.66
CA LEU A 22 1.45 15.78 9.06
C LEU A 22 1.63 14.87 7.84
N LEU A 23 2.56 15.19 6.94
CA LEU A 23 2.87 14.38 5.77
C LEU A 23 3.44 13.00 6.17
N LEU A 24 4.36 12.96 7.14
CA LEU A 24 4.95 11.72 7.65
C LEU A 24 3.92 10.79 8.28
N VAL A 25 2.82 11.30 8.85
CA VAL A 25 1.75 10.46 9.40
C VAL A 25 0.70 10.13 8.35
N TYR A 26 0.31 11.10 7.53
CA TYR A 26 -0.77 10.94 6.56
C TYR A 26 -0.39 10.00 5.40
N ILE A 27 0.82 10.14 4.86
CA ILE A 27 1.29 9.34 3.73
C ILE A 27 1.35 7.84 4.06
N PRO A 28 1.99 7.36 5.14
CA PRO A 28 2.04 5.92 5.43
C PRO A 28 0.67 5.31 5.72
N VAL A 29 -0.27 6.07 6.32
CA VAL A 29 -1.65 5.58 6.52
C VAL A 29 -2.34 5.32 5.18
N GLN A 30 -2.22 6.27 4.24
CA GLN A 30 -2.75 6.12 2.88
C GLN A 30 -2.06 4.97 2.13
N VAL A 31 -0.72 4.90 2.18
CA VAL A 31 0.07 3.84 1.53
C VAL A 31 -0.26 2.46 2.10
N ALA A 32 -0.38 2.31 3.42
CA ALA A 32 -0.74 1.04 4.05
C ALA A 32 -2.12 0.54 3.62
N SER A 33 -3.10 1.44 3.50
CA SER A 33 -4.43 1.09 3.01
C SER A 33 -4.41 0.63 1.55
N LYS A 34 -3.67 1.35 0.69
CA LYS A 34 -3.52 1.04 -0.74
C LYS A 34 -2.75 -0.26 -0.94
N LEU A 35 -1.65 -0.47 -0.20
CA LEU A 35 -0.84 -1.68 -0.25
C LEU A 35 -1.64 -2.92 0.17
N ARG A 36 -2.49 -2.81 1.20
CA ARG A 36 -3.42 -3.89 1.60
C ARG A 36 -4.39 -4.24 0.47
N ARG A 37 -4.93 -3.25 -0.25
CA ARG A 37 -5.80 -3.49 -1.41
C ARG A 37 -5.05 -4.15 -2.57
N MET A 38 -3.85 -3.67 -2.91
CA MET A 38 -3.03 -4.27 -3.96
C MET A 38 -2.59 -5.70 -3.62
N ARG A 39 -2.19 -5.96 -2.38
CA ARG A 39 -1.85 -7.32 -1.91
C ARG A 39 -3.04 -8.28 -2.00
N ARG A 40 -4.27 -7.81 -1.75
CA ARG A 40 -5.48 -8.63 -1.96
C ARG A 40 -5.74 -8.88 -3.44
N ALA A 41 -5.61 -7.86 -4.28
CA ALA A 41 -5.80 -7.97 -5.73
C ALA A 41 -4.77 -8.90 -6.40
N ALA A 42 -3.51 -8.84 -5.98
CA ALA A 42 -2.42 -9.70 -6.48
C ALA A 42 -2.64 -11.19 -6.16
N ARG A 43 -3.45 -11.50 -5.15
CA ARG A 43 -3.79 -12.89 -4.82
C ARG A 43 -4.94 -13.43 -5.65
N CYS A 44 -5.65 -12.64 -6.46
CA CYS A 44 -6.72 -13.18 -7.29
C CYS A 44 -6.16 -13.70 -8.61
N LEU A 45 -6.34 -14.99 -8.88
CA LEU A 45 -6.12 -15.59 -10.20
C LEU A 45 -7.45 -15.87 -10.89
N THR A 46 -7.44 -15.77 -12.22
CA THR A 46 -8.52 -16.28 -13.07
C THR A 46 -8.08 -17.60 -13.67
N CYS A 47 -8.93 -18.61 -13.63
CA CYS A 47 -8.68 -19.87 -14.31
C CYS A 47 -8.71 -19.65 -15.83
N ARG A 48 -7.64 -20.04 -16.55
CA ARG A 48 -7.61 -19.93 -18.02
C ARG A 48 -8.55 -20.91 -18.74
N ILE A 49 -9.05 -21.93 -18.04
CA ILE A 49 -9.85 -23.01 -18.62
C ILE A 49 -11.35 -22.68 -18.52
N CYS A 50 -11.82 -22.31 -17.32
CA CYS A 50 -13.25 -22.07 -17.07
C CYS A 50 -13.59 -20.61 -16.73
N GLY A 51 -12.60 -19.70 -16.70
CA GLY A 51 -12.82 -18.28 -16.39
C GLY A 51 -13.12 -17.96 -14.92
N TYR A 52 -13.17 -18.96 -14.03
CA TYR A 52 -13.48 -18.75 -12.61
C TYR A 52 -12.38 -17.97 -11.87
N ARG A 53 -12.75 -16.94 -11.10
CA ARG A 53 -11.82 -16.09 -10.35
C ARG A 53 -11.72 -16.55 -8.89
N PHE A 54 -10.52 -16.86 -8.41
CA PHE A 54 -10.29 -17.39 -7.07
C PHE A 54 -8.98 -16.86 -6.46
N VAL A 55 -8.86 -16.94 -5.14
CA VAL A 55 -7.67 -16.49 -4.42
C VAL A 55 -6.59 -17.56 -4.49
N ARG A 56 -5.42 -17.23 -5.05
CA ARG A 56 -4.19 -18.03 -5.07
C ARG A 56 -3.73 -18.25 -3.63
N SER A 57 -3.97 -19.44 -3.09
CA SER A 57 -3.26 -19.94 -1.93
C SER A 57 -2.06 -20.75 -2.44
N ASP A 58 -0.87 -20.51 -1.89
CA ASP A 58 0.41 -21.04 -2.38
C ASP A 58 0.49 -22.58 -2.46
N ARG A 59 -0.51 -23.30 -1.92
CA ARG A 59 -0.48 -24.77 -1.85
C ARG A 59 -1.15 -25.50 -3.01
N GLN A 60 -1.99 -24.86 -3.83
CA GLN A 60 -2.63 -25.56 -4.95
C GLN A 60 -2.97 -24.59 -6.09
N ALA A 61 -2.19 -24.65 -7.17
CA ALA A 61 -2.53 -24.04 -8.46
C ALA A 61 -3.69 -24.78 -9.15
N THR A 62 -4.70 -25.20 -8.39
CA THR A 62 -5.83 -26.01 -8.86
C THR A 62 -7.10 -25.18 -8.74
N CYS A 63 -7.85 -25.03 -9.83
CA CYS A 63 -9.08 -24.26 -9.82
C CYS A 63 -10.16 -24.98 -9.00
N PRO A 64 -10.87 -24.32 -8.06
CA PRO A 64 -11.94 -24.96 -7.29
C PRO A 64 -13.17 -25.34 -8.13
N ASN A 65 -13.40 -24.67 -9.26
CA ASN A 65 -14.55 -24.93 -10.13
C ASN A 65 -14.33 -26.13 -11.06
N CYS A 66 -13.29 -26.08 -11.90
CA CYS A 66 -13.02 -27.14 -12.90
C CYS A 66 -11.96 -28.15 -12.46
N ARG A 67 -11.36 -28.01 -11.26
CA ARG A 67 -10.27 -28.85 -10.73
C ARG A 67 -9.03 -28.96 -11.61
N ALA A 68 -8.94 -28.17 -12.67
CA ALA A 68 -7.79 -28.16 -13.54
C ALA A 68 -6.63 -27.38 -12.93
N ARG A 69 -5.40 -27.82 -13.19
CA ARG A 69 -4.19 -27.15 -12.74
C ARG A 69 -3.94 -25.92 -13.62
N ASN A 70 -4.10 -24.74 -13.05
CA ASN A 70 -3.80 -23.46 -13.70
C ASN A 70 -2.27 -23.29 -13.72
N ARG A 71 -1.59 -23.99 -14.63
CA ARG A 71 -0.15 -23.78 -14.89
C ARG A 71 0.01 -22.34 -15.42
N ALA A 72 0.84 -21.56 -14.76
CA ALA A 72 1.15 -20.18 -15.15
C ALA A 72 1.76 -20.16 -16.56
#